data_AF-A0A931QN09-F1
#
_entry.id   AF-A0A931QN09-F1
#
_cell.length_a   1.000
_cell.length_b   1.000
_cell.length_c   1.000
_cell.angle_alpha   90.00
_cell.angle_beta   90.00
_cell.angle_gamma   90.00
#
_symmetry.space_group_name_H-M   'P 1'
#
loop_
_entity.id
_entity.type
_entity.pdbx_description
1 polymer ?
#
loop_
_entity_poly.entity_id
_entity_poly.type
_entity_poly.pdbx_seq_one_letter_code
_entity_poly.pdbx_strand_id
1 'polypeptide(L)'
;MNQKNIQITDHVCERYIERINPNLQSIRDYNSRLIAAKKAIKAVLQDAKYISDNERGILLRSDTFKCCLIISKRRLITIYSYKPQKESGQ
;
A
#
# COMPACT_ATOMS: atom_id res chain seq x y z
N MET A 1 16.24 2.61 -8.28
CA MET A 1 15.36 1.44 -8.46
C MET A 1 14.26 1.79 -9.47
N ASN A 2 14.12 1.06 -10.57
CA ASN A 2 13.00 1.27 -11.51
C ASN A 2 11.71 0.71 -10.87
N GLN A 3 10.89 1.57 -10.27
CA GLN A 3 9.64 1.20 -9.59
C GLN A 3 8.55 0.65 -10.54
N LYS A 4 8.79 0.65 -11.86
CA LYS A 4 7.82 0.29 -12.90
C LYS A 4 7.38 -1.19 -12.93
N ASN A 5 8.02 -2.08 -12.16
CA ASN A 5 7.73 -3.52 -12.23
C ASN A 5 7.56 -4.20 -10.87
N ILE A 6 6.89 -3.54 -9.92
CA ILE A 6 6.55 -4.12 -8.62
C ILE A 6 5.22 -4.89 -8.72
N GLN A 7 5.25 -6.18 -8.37
CA GLN A 7 4.05 -7.00 -8.26
C GLN A 7 3.22 -6.59 -7.05
N ILE A 8 1.93 -6.35 -7.28
CA ILE A 8 0.92 -6.04 -6.24
C ILE A 8 -0.11 -7.16 -6.28
N THR A 9 -0.22 -7.90 -5.19
CA THR A 9 -1.17 -9.01 -5.03
C THR A 9 -2.48 -8.55 -4.41
N ASP A 10 -3.55 -9.31 -4.60
CA ASP A 10 -4.89 -8.97 -4.10
C ASP A 10 -4.90 -8.80 -2.58
N HIS A 11 -4.18 -9.65 -1.83
CA HIS A 11 -4.01 -9.49 -0.39
C HIS A 11 -3.49 -8.11 0.04
N VAL A 12 -2.62 -7.49 -0.77
CA VAL A 12 -2.10 -6.15 -0.48
C VAL A 12 -3.13 -5.09 -0.82
N CYS A 13 -3.90 -5.29 -1.88
CA CYS A 13 -5.04 -4.44 -2.22
C CYS A 13 -6.09 -4.45 -1.09
N GLU A 14 -6.43 -5.62 -0.55
CA GLU A 14 -7.35 -5.76 0.59
C GLU A 14 -6.83 -5.01 1.81
N ARG A 15 -5.56 -5.22 2.20
CA ARG A 15 -4.98 -4.48 3.33
C ARG A 15 -4.93 -2.97 3.11
N TYR A 16 -4.70 -2.52 1.88
CA TYR A 16 -4.77 -1.11 1.53
C TYR A 16 -6.19 -0.56 1.72
N ILE A 17 -7.20 -1.28 1.25
CA ILE A 17 -8.61 -0.90 1.40
C ILE A 17 -8.95 -0.82 2.89
N GLU A 18 -8.67 -1.86 3.66
CA GLU A 18 -9.00 -1.93 5.08
C GLU A 18 -8.34 -0.84 5.91
N ARG A 19 -7.05 -0.56 5.66
CA ARG A 19 -6.22 0.22 6.59
C ARG A 19 -5.91 1.63 6.13
N ILE A 20 -6.13 1.94 4.85
CA ILE A 20 -5.67 3.20 4.24
C ILE A 20 -6.78 3.89 3.47
N ASN A 21 -7.57 3.15 2.70
CA ASN A 21 -8.68 3.74 1.93
C ASN A 21 -9.97 2.89 2.03
N PRO A 22 -10.66 2.93 3.20
CA PRO A 22 -11.88 2.15 3.42
C PRO A 22 -13.03 2.56 2.50
N ASN A 23 -12.99 3.75 1.89
CA ASN A 23 -13.99 4.20 0.94
C ASN A 23 -14.09 3.27 -0.29
N LEU A 24 -13.03 2.53 -0.62
CA LEU A 24 -13.06 1.53 -1.69
C LEU A 24 -13.96 0.32 -1.37
N GLN A 25 -14.34 0.10 -0.11
CA GLN A 25 -15.38 -0.87 0.27
C GLN A 25 -16.74 -0.55 -0.34
N SER A 26 -17.01 0.71 -0.70
CA SER A 26 -18.26 1.11 -1.35
C SER A 26 -18.42 0.55 -2.78
N ILE A 27 -17.32 0.12 -3.40
CA ILE A 27 -17.34 -0.51 -4.72
C ILE A 27 -17.86 -1.94 -4.56
N ARG A 28 -19.09 -2.20 -5.02
CA ARG A 28 -19.78 -3.49 -4.88
C ARG A 28 -19.06 -4.63 -5.61
N ASP A 29 -18.56 -4.36 -6.82
CA ASP A 29 -17.84 -5.36 -7.59
C ASP A 29 -16.42 -5.59 -7.03
N TYR A 30 -16.13 -6.84 -6.67
CA TYR A 30 -14.86 -7.22 -6.05
C TYR A 30 -13.67 -6.94 -6.99
N ASN A 31 -13.79 -7.28 -8.27
CA ASN A 31 -12.72 -7.07 -9.24
C ASN A 31 -12.44 -5.58 -9.46
N SER A 32 -13.47 -4.76 -9.63
CA SER A 32 -13.36 -3.31 -9.77
C SER A 32 -12.74 -2.68 -8.54
N ARG A 33 -13.08 -3.15 -7.34
CA ARG A 33 -12.49 -2.73 -6.08
C ARG A 33 -10.99 -3.03 -6.03
N LEU A 34 -10.56 -4.23 -6.42
CA LEU A 34 -9.15 -4.59 -6.51
C LEU A 34 -8.40 -3.77 -7.55
N ILE A 35 -9.00 -3.50 -8.72
CA ILE A 35 -8.40 -2.66 -9.78
C ILE A 35 -8.19 -1.23 -9.27
N ALA A 36 -9.19 -0.65 -8.61
CA ALA A 36 -9.11 0.68 -8.02
C ALA A 36 -8.02 0.75 -6.94
N ALA A 37 -7.97 -0.23 -6.04
CA ALA A 37 -6.92 -0.34 -5.03
C ALA A 37 -5.52 -0.46 -5.66
N LYS A 38 -5.35 -1.32 -6.67
CA LYS A 38 -4.08 -1.49 -7.37
C LYS A 38 -3.63 -0.22 -8.08
N LYS A 39 -4.55 0.55 -8.67
CA LYS A 39 -4.26 1.86 -9.27
C LYS A 39 -3.79 2.86 -8.21
N ALA A 40 -4.46 2.90 -7.06
CA ALA A 40 -4.07 3.78 -5.96
C ALA A 40 -2.69 3.41 -5.40
N ILE A 41 -2.43 2.12 -5.14
CA ILE A 41 -1.13 1.64 -4.66
C ILE A 41 0.00 1.98 -5.64
N LYS A 42 -0.24 1.92 -6.95
CA LYS A 42 0.76 2.37 -7.94
C LYS A 42 1.11 3.85 -7.80
N ALA A 43 0.13 4.71 -7.52
CA ALA A 43 0.37 6.13 -7.25
C ALA A 43 1.18 6.31 -5.95
N VAL A 44 0.84 5.55 -4.90
CA VAL A 44 1.63 5.53 -3.65
C VAL A 44 3.08 5.14 -3.93
N LEU A 45 3.31 4.08 -4.71
CA LEU A 45 4.65 3.61 -5.06
C LEU A 45 5.46 4.65 -5.83
N GLN A 46 4.82 5.44 -6.70
CA GLN A 46 5.47 6.50 -7.48
C GLN A 46 5.88 7.69 -6.60
N ASP A 47 5.08 8.03 -5.59
CA ASP A 47 5.39 9.09 -4.62
C ASP A 47 6.41 8.63 -3.56
N ALA A 48 6.49 7.33 -3.29
CA ALA A 48 7.25 6.78 -2.18
C ALA A 48 8.76 7.00 -2.31
N LYS A 49 9.35 7.55 -1.25
CA LYS A 49 10.78 7.79 -1.09
C LYS A 49 11.44 6.62 -0.36
N TYR A 50 12.69 6.37 -0.71
CA TYR A 50 13.52 5.38 -0.01
C TYR A 50 13.79 5.80 1.44
N ILE A 51 13.73 4.85 2.37
CA ILE A 51 14.10 5.04 3.78
C ILE A 51 15.30 4.18 4.15
N SER A 52 15.17 2.85 4.01
CA SER A 52 16.19 1.88 4.41
C SER A 52 15.98 0.54 3.72
N ASP A 53 16.98 -0.33 3.75
CA ASP A 53 16.90 -1.71 3.29
C ASP A 53 17.63 -2.67 4.23
N ASN A 54 17.23 -3.94 4.18
CA ASN A 54 17.91 -5.04 4.84
C ASN A 54 17.65 -6.36 4.09
N GLU A 55 18.11 -7.47 4.68
CA GLU A 55 17.89 -8.84 4.18
C GLU A 55 16.42 -9.20 3.89
N ARG A 56 15.45 -8.53 4.54
CA ARG A 56 14.01 -8.79 4.38
C ARG A 56 13.38 -7.97 3.26
N GLY A 57 13.97 -6.83 2.90
CA GLY A 57 13.49 -5.98 1.81
C GLY A 57 13.79 -4.50 2.01
N ILE A 58 13.13 -3.68 1.20
CA ILE A 58 13.29 -2.24 1.14
C ILE A 58 12.06 -1.58 1.75
N LEU A 59 12.29 -0.67 2.70
CA LEU A 59 11.29 0.20 3.28
C LEU A 59 11.21 1.50 2.48
N LEU A 60 10.02 1.79 1.98
CA LEU A 60 9.68 3.07 1.36
C LEU A 60 8.62 3.81 2.16
N ARG A 61 8.56 5.12 1.98
CA ARG A 61 7.65 6.04 2.68
C ARG A 61 7.00 7.00 1.69
N SER A 62 5.68 7.03 1.62
CA SER A 62 4.91 8.06 0.93
C SER A 62 4.35 9.09 1.92
N ASP A 63 4.88 10.31 1.94
CA ASP A 63 4.42 11.35 2.85
C ASP A 63 3.01 11.85 2.46
N THR A 64 2.72 11.88 1.14
CA THR A 64 1.42 12.27 0.58
C THR A 64 0.29 11.36 1.06
N PHE A 65 0.50 10.05 1.04
CA PHE A 65 -0.50 9.05 1.43
C PHE A 65 -0.38 8.57 2.88
N LYS A 66 0.57 9.13 3.64
CA LYS A 66 0.81 8.82 5.04
C LYS A 66 1.04 7.32 5.32
N CYS A 67 1.72 6.60 4.43
CA CYS A 67 1.91 5.15 4.54
C CYS A 67 3.30 4.61 4.11
N CYS A 68 3.76 3.60 4.83
CA CYS A 68 4.98 2.86 4.56
C CYS A 68 4.70 1.66 3.65
N LEU A 69 5.68 1.30 2.83
CA LEU A 69 5.65 0.14 1.95
C LEU A 69 6.88 -0.73 2.18
N ILE A 70 6.70 -2.04 2.19
CA ILE A 70 7.82 -3.00 2.22
C ILE A 70 7.85 -3.75 0.90
N ILE A 71 8.96 -3.64 0.17
CA ILE A 71 9.16 -4.32 -1.10
C ILE A 71 10.26 -5.37 -0.94
N SER A 72 10.02 -6.58 -1.39
CA SER A 72 11.03 -7.64 -1.43
C SER A 72 10.92 -8.40 -2.75
N LYS A 73 12.06 -8.69 -3.39
CA LYS A 73 12.12 -9.45 -4.67
C LYS A 73 11.14 -8.93 -5.74
N ARG A 74 11.05 -7.60 -5.90
CA ARG A 74 10.10 -6.92 -6.81
C ARG A 74 8.61 -7.16 -6.52
N ARG A 75 8.26 -7.56 -5.29
CA ARG A 75 6.89 -7.71 -4.83
C ARG A 75 6.63 -6.77 -3.65
N LEU A 76 5.49 -6.09 -3.68
CA LEU A 76 5.00 -5.36 -2.52
C LEU A 76 4.48 -6.39 -1.51
N ILE A 77 5.11 -6.43 -0.33
CA ILE A 77 4.80 -7.38 0.73
C ILE A 77 3.67 -6.86 1.60
N THR A 78 3.72 -5.59 1.98
CA THR A 78 2.69 -4.96 2.79
C THR A 78 2.74 -3.44 2.67
N ILE A 79 1.65 -2.80 3.10
CA ILE A 79 1.46 -1.37 3.18
C ILE A 79 0.75 -1.05 4.49
N TYR A 80 1.18 -0.01 5.20
CA TYR A 80 0.62 0.37 6.51
C TYR A 80 0.70 1.88 6.75
N SER A 81 -0.29 2.44 7.46
CA SER A 81 -0.33 3.86 7.84
C SER A 81 0.74 4.19 8.90
N TYR A 82 1.34 5.39 8.83
CA TYR A 82 2.27 5.88 9.87
C TYR A 82 1.58 6.15 11.19
N LYS A 83 0.34 6.63 11.11
CA LYS A 83 -0.47 6.85 12.28
C LYS A 83 -1.29 5.59 12.47
N PRO A 84 -1.13 4.83 13.58
CA PRO A 84 -2.24 4.03 14.02
C PRO A 84 -3.44 4.99 14.06
N GLN A 85 -4.51 4.68 13.32
CA GLN A 85 -5.79 5.23 13.70
C GLN A 85 -5.93 4.80 15.15
N LYS A 86 -5.91 5.74 16.10
CA LYS A 86 -6.38 5.43 17.44
C LYS A 86 -7.71 4.75 17.19
N GLU A 87 -7.84 3.49 17.59
CA GLU A 87 -9.16 2.94 17.81
C GLU A 87 -9.87 4.02 18.61
N SER A 88 -10.93 4.59 18.03
CA SER A 88 -11.87 5.38 18.80
C SER A 88 -12.49 4.38 19.77
N GLY A 89 -11.78 4.11 20.86
CA GLY A 89 -12.31 3.42 22.01
C GLY A 89 -13.32 4.36 22.63
N GLN A 90 -14.59 4.13 22.30
CA GLN A 90 -15.75 4.46 23.09
C GLN A 90 -16.77 3.35 22.91
#